data_AF-A0A7C5C372-F1
#
_entry.id   AF-A0A7C5C372-F1
#
_cell.length_a   1.000
_cell.length_b   1.000
_cell.length_c   1.000
_cell.angle_alpha   90.00
_cell.angle_beta   90.00
_cell.angle_gamma   90.00
#
_symmetry.space_group_name_H-M   'P 1'
#
loop_
_entity.id
_entity.type
_entity.pdbx_description
1 polymer ?
#
loop_
_entity_poly.entity_id
_entity_poly.type
_entity_poly.pdbx_seq_one_letter_code
_entity_poly.pdbx_strand_id
1 'polypeptide(L)'
;MSIQELRAELLQTEYPFLRPDHDPDIERYYELRNLGRSVAALTLYQTKLKRRYPDDEIRTRILRSYRQRDPQYGILLASAYHNLGDRLLERTKRTIKYIALKVESYDASDAYATIKTAESILEFLPREPFEAIGAIERLHLYAQKLDYRVPSMAKAEALLRAYLNQNLTVVEEELQRRRSVQREALERQRRSLVEKDKRDLEKQMEAYRHRMEQTAVRRPGPVKNVHRPSAPLFDLSTIRFSATDLARIQIPPTLTKVEDKTLAYCFKYWNLVFDQSFERVLFLYSRKYGTKHYDIFTTIQRGRRAGHRDDEILASVMAQLITGYYYSIRGDIYLQRNWAILKKKYDKATAPRGINLGGTVVKNHRRSSGSLRPAGLSPSVTAPSTRSPPAVAPVHPIAPNLPPATIKSSPAQGGASSLVPPPPLPSTRGTKPAGSVADRLRRLSGRSYDVYQDLFLAKVRGAIRRILNPGHGIFSNLPVEAEDLVFTFLKTHYSDPYMNWETSDARIELAKLGFALESVDPIIEDCYKEMMK
;
A
#
# COMPACT_ATOMS: atom_id res chain seq x y z
N MET A 1 26.36 -16.53 -33.75
CA MET A 1 27.29 -16.05 -32.72
C MET A 1 27.94 -17.25 -32.06
N SER A 2 29.24 -17.19 -31.74
CA SER A 2 29.88 -18.19 -30.90
C SER A 2 29.45 -18.09 -29.43
N ILE A 3 29.67 -19.16 -28.66
CA ILE A 3 29.47 -19.15 -27.20
C ILE A 3 30.37 -18.09 -26.53
N GLN A 4 31.52 -17.76 -27.12
CA GLN A 4 32.43 -16.73 -26.61
C GLN A 4 31.85 -15.32 -26.78
N GLU A 5 31.24 -15.01 -27.92
CA GLU A 5 30.54 -13.73 -28.14
C GLU A 5 29.39 -13.55 -27.12
N LEU A 6 28.60 -14.59 -26.87
CA LEU A 6 27.52 -14.53 -25.89
C LEU A 6 28.05 -14.31 -24.45
N ARG A 7 29.17 -14.94 -24.07
CA ARG A 7 29.82 -14.67 -22.77
C ARG A 7 30.28 -13.21 -22.67
N ALA A 8 30.82 -12.65 -23.73
CA ALA A 8 31.23 -11.24 -23.78
C ALA A 8 30.01 -10.29 -23.70
N GLU A 9 28.92 -10.59 -24.40
CA GLU A 9 27.65 -9.84 -24.36
C GLU A 9 27.04 -9.84 -22.94
N LEU A 10 26.99 -11.01 -22.28
CA LEU A 10 26.53 -11.14 -20.89
C LEU A 10 27.43 -10.36 -19.92
N LEU A 11 28.75 -10.43 -20.09
CA LEU A 11 29.71 -9.69 -19.27
C LEU A 11 29.61 -8.17 -19.46
N GLN A 12 29.44 -7.68 -20.69
CA GLN A 12 29.25 -6.25 -20.97
C GLN A 12 27.91 -5.74 -20.45
N THR A 13 26.87 -6.58 -20.43
CA THR A 13 25.56 -6.22 -19.89
C THR A 13 25.61 -6.06 -18.35
N GLU A 14 26.26 -7.00 -17.65
CA GLU A 14 26.36 -6.98 -16.18
C GLU A 14 27.47 -6.06 -15.65
N TYR A 15 28.56 -5.91 -16.40
CA TYR A 15 29.77 -5.16 -16.02
C TYR A 15 30.29 -4.30 -17.19
N PRO A 16 29.61 -3.21 -17.57
CA PRO A 16 29.94 -2.41 -18.77
C PRO A 16 31.37 -1.85 -18.83
N PHE A 17 32.01 -1.67 -17.68
CA PHE A 17 33.36 -1.10 -17.55
C PHE A 17 34.47 -2.16 -17.32
N LEU A 18 34.11 -3.44 -17.22
CA LEU A 18 35.08 -4.52 -17.02
C LEU A 18 35.64 -4.99 -18.38
N ARG A 19 36.95 -5.13 -18.48
CA ARG A 19 37.64 -5.63 -19.67
C ARG A 19 38.49 -6.87 -19.35
N PRO A 20 38.91 -7.67 -20.35
CA PRO A 20 39.79 -8.81 -20.12
C PRO A 20 41.16 -8.41 -19.55
N ASP A 21 41.64 -7.21 -19.87
CA ASP A 21 42.94 -6.65 -19.54
C ASP A 21 42.91 -5.62 -18.39
N HIS A 22 41.73 -5.11 -18.03
CA HIS A 22 41.58 -4.05 -17.02
C HIS A 22 40.28 -4.13 -16.21
N ASP A 23 40.39 -3.97 -14.88
CA ASP A 23 39.27 -3.81 -13.95
C ASP A 23 39.42 -2.49 -13.16
N PRO A 24 38.54 -1.49 -13.37
CA PRO A 24 38.64 -0.20 -12.70
C PRO A 24 38.34 -0.27 -11.19
N ASP A 25 37.67 -1.33 -10.71
CA ASP A 25 37.47 -1.50 -9.26
C ASP A 25 38.76 -1.98 -8.55
N ILE A 26 39.70 -2.61 -9.27
CA ILE A 26 41.02 -2.98 -8.72
C ILE A 26 41.89 -1.72 -8.57
N GLU A 27 41.92 -0.86 -9.58
CA GLU A 27 42.61 0.43 -9.51
C GLU A 27 42.06 1.28 -8.35
N ARG A 28 40.74 1.47 -8.33
CA ARG A 28 40.04 2.22 -7.28
C ARG A 28 40.26 1.66 -5.86
N TYR A 29 40.42 0.34 -5.72
CA TYR A 29 40.80 -0.25 -4.43
C TYR A 29 42.17 0.25 -3.94
N TYR A 30 43.16 0.33 -4.84
CA TYR A 30 44.49 0.83 -4.51
C TYR A 30 44.54 2.36 -4.35
N GLU A 31 43.78 3.12 -5.14
CA GLU A 31 43.60 4.57 -4.91
C GLU A 31 43.05 4.85 -3.50
N LEU A 32 41.99 4.16 -3.09
CA LEU A 32 41.39 4.32 -1.76
C LEU A 32 42.36 3.93 -0.63
N ARG A 33 43.21 2.92 -0.85
CA ARG A 33 44.30 2.57 0.08
C ARG A 33 45.35 3.69 0.19
N ASN A 34 45.80 4.22 -0.95
CA ASN A 34 46.82 5.27 -1.01
C ASN A 34 46.32 6.60 -0.39
N LEU A 35 45.03 6.90 -0.54
CA LEU A 35 44.35 8.04 0.08
C LEU A 35 44.01 7.83 1.58
N GLY A 36 44.49 6.74 2.20
CA GLY A 36 44.22 6.40 3.61
C GLY A 36 42.78 5.96 3.92
N ARG A 37 41.89 5.89 2.92
CA ARG A 37 40.46 5.54 3.05
C ARG A 37 40.24 4.03 3.19
N SER A 38 40.92 3.42 4.16
CA SER A 38 40.97 1.96 4.36
C SER A 38 39.59 1.30 4.52
N VAL A 39 38.63 1.94 5.20
CA VAL A 39 37.27 1.41 5.35
C VAL A 39 36.59 1.29 3.98
N ALA A 40 36.59 2.35 3.18
CA ALA A 40 35.98 2.34 1.84
C ALA A 40 36.66 1.34 0.89
N ALA A 41 37.99 1.17 0.99
CA ALA A 41 38.72 0.16 0.24
C ALA A 41 38.28 -1.27 0.63
N LEU A 42 38.12 -1.55 1.93
CA LEU A 42 37.63 -2.84 2.42
C LEU A 42 36.18 -3.10 2.00
N THR A 43 35.30 -2.09 2.06
CA THR A 43 33.92 -2.19 1.57
C THR A 43 33.88 -2.55 0.08
N LEU A 44 34.65 -1.86 -0.77
CA LEU A 44 34.76 -2.15 -2.20
C LEU A 44 35.27 -3.59 -2.42
N TYR A 45 36.33 -4.00 -1.72
CA TYR A 45 36.89 -5.35 -1.82
C TYR A 45 35.86 -6.44 -1.45
N GLN A 46 35.13 -6.27 -0.34
CA GLN A 46 34.13 -7.23 0.13
C GLN A 46 32.88 -7.28 -0.77
N THR A 47 32.37 -6.11 -1.18
CA THR A 47 31.10 -6.02 -1.94
C THR A 47 31.26 -6.32 -3.42
N LYS A 48 32.39 -5.94 -4.03
CA LYS A 48 32.63 -6.12 -5.47
C LYS A 48 33.67 -7.20 -5.75
N LEU A 49 34.94 -6.98 -5.36
CA LEU A 49 36.06 -7.80 -5.83
C LEU A 49 35.95 -9.26 -5.35
N LYS A 50 35.50 -9.50 -4.11
CA LYS A 50 35.24 -10.86 -3.60
C LYS A 50 34.07 -11.55 -4.30
N ARG A 51 33.05 -10.83 -4.78
CA ARG A 51 31.94 -11.42 -5.56
C ARG A 51 32.36 -11.70 -7.01
N ARG A 52 33.11 -10.78 -7.62
CA ARG A 52 33.65 -10.91 -8.98
C ARG A 52 34.68 -12.04 -9.06
N TYR A 53 35.58 -12.13 -8.08
CA TYR A 53 36.64 -13.13 -7.97
C TYR A 53 36.51 -13.92 -6.65
N PRO A 54 35.67 -14.96 -6.59
CA PRO A 54 35.37 -15.66 -5.34
C PRO A 54 36.54 -16.48 -4.80
N ASP A 55 37.39 -17.00 -5.68
CA ASP A 55 38.60 -17.75 -5.32
C ASP A 55 39.62 -16.81 -4.66
N ASP A 56 40.00 -17.15 -3.43
CA ASP A 56 40.89 -16.34 -2.59
C ASP A 56 42.34 -16.35 -3.08
N GLU A 57 42.82 -17.45 -3.67
CA GLU A 57 44.16 -17.51 -4.26
C GLU A 57 44.25 -16.69 -5.54
N ILE A 58 43.34 -16.92 -6.49
CA ILE A 58 43.30 -16.20 -7.77
C ILE A 58 43.14 -14.70 -7.53
N ARG A 59 42.21 -14.30 -6.65
CA ARG A 59 42.01 -12.89 -6.30
C ARG A 59 43.26 -12.27 -5.66
N THR A 60 43.95 -13.00 -4.78
CA THR A 60 45.20 -12.51 -4.15
C THR A 60 46.33 -12.39 -5.17
N ARG A 61 46.45 -13.33 -6.12
CA ARG A 61 47.44 -13.28 -7.21
C ARG A 61 47.18 -12.06 -8.12
N ILE A 62 45.94 -11.83 -8.57
CA ILE A 62 45.56 -10.68 -9.40
C ILE A 62 45.85 -9.34 -8.70
N LEU A 63 45.47 -9.20 -7.42
CA LEU A 63 45.73 -7.96 -6.68
C LEU A 63 47.22 -7.73 -6.45
N ARG A 64 47.99 -8.80 -6.19
CA ARG A 64 49.45 -8.73 -6.03
C ARG A 64 50.13 -8.32 -7.34
N SER A 65 49.79 -8.96 -8.46
CA SER A 65 50.39 -8.67 -9.77
C SER A 65 50.08 -7.24 -10.22
N TYR A 66 48.85 -6.77 -10.03
CA TYR A 66 48.50 -5.36 -10.26
C TYR A 66 49.37 -4.40 -9.44
N ARG A 67 49.48 -4.62 -8.11
CA ARG A 67 50.30 -3.78 -7.22
C ARG A 67 51.78 -3.75 -7.62
N GLN A 68 52.31 -4.88 -8.07
CA GLN A 68 53.70 -5.03 -8.48
C GLN A 68 53.97 -4.58 -9.92
N ARG A 69 52.94 -4.19 -10.68
CA ARG A 69 53.01 -3.94 -12.14
C ARG A 69 53.61 -5.12 -12.91
N ASP A 70 53.30 -6.33 -12.45
CA ASP A 70 53.77 -7.58 -13.03
C ASP A 70 53.10 -7.81 -14.40
N PRO A 71 53.87 -8.08 -15.48
CA PRO A 71 53.34 -8.42 -16.80
C PRO A 71 52.29 -9.54 -16.80
N GLN A 72 52.32 -10.45 -15.82
CA GLN A 72 51.33 -11.53 -15.69
C GLN A 72 49.92 -11.04 -15.32
N TYR A 73 49.75 -9.79 -14.87
CA TYR A 73 48.45 -9.24 -14.47
C TYR A 73 47.37 -9.41 -15.56
N GLY A 74 47.67 -9.05 -16.81
CA GLY A 74 46.71 -9.15 -17.91
C GLY A 74 46.27 -10.59 -18.21
N ILE A 75 47.19 -11.55 -18.12
CA ILE A 75 46.90 -12.98 -18.33
C ILE A 75 46.03 -13.53 -17.20
N LEU A 76 46.38 -13.19 -15.95
CA LEU A 76 45.61 -13.60 -14.77
C LEU A 76 44.20 -12.98 -14.80
N LEU A 77 44.07 -11.71 -15.16
CA LEU A 77 42.77 -11.04 -15.26
C LEU A 77 41.93 -11.60 -16.41
N ALA A 78 42.52 -11.86 -17.58
CA ALA A 78 41.79 -12.44 -18.72
C ALA A 78 41.24 -13.84 -18.39
N SER A 79 42.02 -14.70 -17.74
CA SER A 79 41.52 -16.01 -17.28
C SER A 79 40.38 -15.87 -16.26
N ALA A 80 40.48 -14.93 -15.33
CA ALA A 80 39.42 -14.64 -14.36
C ALA A 80 38.16 -14.00 -15.00
N TYR A 81 38.31 -13.22 -16.07
CA TYR A 81 37.25 -12.65 -16.88
C TYR A 81 36.46 -13.75 -17.61
N HIS A 82 37.16 -14.71 -18.22
CA HIS A 82 36.51 -15.90 -18.82
C HIS A 82 35.77 -16.74 -17.76
N ASN A 83 36.39 -17.01 -16.61
CA ASN A 83 35.77 -17.74 -15.50
C ASN A 83 34.54 -17.01 -14.88
N LEU A 84 34.48 -15.68 -15.00
CA LEU A 84 33.29 -14.90 -14.64
C LEU A 84 32.19 -15.07 -15.71
N GLY A 85 32.54 -14.99 -16.99
CA GLY A 85 31.62 -15.23 -18.11
C GLY A 85 30.98 -16.62 -18.08
N ASP A 86 31.74 -17.65 -17.73
CA ASP A 86 31.25 -19.02 -17.61
C ASP A 86 30.23 -19.16 -16.46
N ARG A 87 30.50 -18.54 -15.31
CA ARG A 87 29.55 -18.50 -14.18
C ARG A 87 28.29 -17.71 -14.50
N LEU A 88 28.40 -16.59 -15.24
CA LEU A 88 27.23 -15.85 -15.71
C LEU A 88 26.40 -16.69 -16.69
N LEU A 89 27.04 -17.34 -17.66
CA LEU A 89 26.38 -18.20 -18.63
C LEU A 89 25.63 -19.36 -17.95
N GLU A 90 26.27 -20.08 -17.03
CA GLU A 90 25.61 -21.15 -16.28
C GLU A 90 24.49 -20.64 -15.38
N ARG A 91 24.62 -19.44 -14.81
CA ARG A 91 23.52 -18.78 -14.09
C ARG A 91 22.33 -18.50 -15.01
N THR A 92 22.56 -17.93 -16.19
CA THR A 92 21.53 -17.66 -17.20
C THR A 92 20.83 -18.94 -17.66
N LYS A 93 21.59 -20.02 -17.92
CA LYS A 93 21.00 -21.35 -18.22
C LYS A 93 20.11 -21.87 -17.08
N ARG A 94 20.53 -21.72 -15.82
CA ARG A 94 19.69 -22.12 -14.66
C ARG A 94 18.39 -21.32 -14.59
N THR A 95 18.44 -20.01 -14.85
CA THR A 95 17.24 -19.15 -14.92
C THR A 95 16.31 -19.57 -16.06
N ILE A 96 16.84 -19.78 -17.27
CA ILE A 96 16.08 -20.29 -18.42
C ILE A 96 15.45 -21.65 -18.10
N LYS A 97 16.22 -22.59 -17.51
CA LYS A 97 15.71 -23.90 -17.10
C LYS A 97 14.58 -23.80 -16.08
N TYR A 98 14.68 -22.91 -15.11
CA TYR A 98 13.63 -22.71 -14.10
C TYR A 98 12.33 -22.20 -14.73
N ILE A 99 12.41 -21.17 -15.57
CA ILE A 99 11.25 -20.60 -16.28
C ILE A 99 10.64 -21.65 -17.21
N ALA A 100 11.45 -22.37 -17.97
CA ALA A 100 11.02 -23.46 -18.84
C ALA A 100 10.24 -24.54 -18.08
N LEU A 101 10.74 -24.99 -16.91
CA LEU A 101 10.06 -26.00 -16.09
C LEU A 101 8.69 -25.50 -15.58
N LYS A 102 8.57 -24.23 -15.18
CA LYS A 102 7.26 -23.63 -14.81
C LYS A 102 6.29 -23.67 -15.98
N VAL A 103 6.75 -23.23 -17.15
CA VAL A 103 5.94 -23.09 -18.37
C VAL A 103 5.59 -24.43 -19.04
N GLU A 104 6.41 -25.46 -18.83
CA GLU A 104 6.12 -26.85 -19.20
C GLU A 104 5.07 -27.50 -18.29
N SER A 105 4.99 -27.08 -17.02
CA SER A 105 4.17 -27.74 -16.00
C SER A 105 2.70 -27.30 -15.89
N TYR A 106 2.29 -26.19 -16.53
CA TYR A 106 0.93 -25.65 -16.38
C TYR A 106 0.01 -26.01 -17.55
N ASP A 107 -1.25 -26.32 -17.20
CA ASP A 107 -2.36 -26.44 -18.16
C ASP A 107 -2.81 -25.03 -18.60
N ALA A 108 -2.77 -24.79 -19.92
CA ALA A 108 -3.23 -23.54 -20.51
C ALA A 108 -4.76 -23.39 -20.51
N SER A 109 -5.50 -24.46 -20.20
CA SER A 109 -6.97 -24.46 -20.11
C SER A 109 -7.46 -23.94 -18.76
N ASP A 110 -6.64 -24.02 -17.70
CA ASP A 110 -6.96 -23.50 -16.38
C ASP A 110 -6.48 -22.05 -16.23
N ALA A 111 -7.45 -21.13 -16.11
CA ALA A 111 -7.20 -19.72 -15.85
C ALA A 111 -6.38 -19.49 -14.57
N TYR A 112 -6.59 -20.28 -13.52
CA TYR A 112 -5.89 -20.12 -12.25
C TYR A 112 -4.44 -20.61 -12.32
N ALA A 113 -4.19 -21.81 -12.85
CA ALA A 113 -2.83 -22.28 -13.12
C ALA A 113 -2.06 -21.34 -14.05
N THR A 114 -2.71 -20.78 -15.07
CA THR A 114 -2.10 -19.83 -16.02
C THR A 114 -1.71 -18.52 -15.33
N ILE A 115 -2.60 -17.89 -14.57
CA ILE A 115 -2.30 -16.67 -13.78
C ILE A 115 -1.16 -16.95 -12.79
N LYS A 116 -1.28 -18.00 -11.97
CA LYS A 116 -0.30 -18.35 -10.94
C LYS A 116 1.08 -18.64 -11.53
N THR A 117 1.13 -19.23 -12.72
CA THR A 117 2.38 -19.47 -13.44
C THR A 117 3.01 -18.15 -13.90
N ALA A 118 2.23 -17.24 -14.50
CA ALA A 118 2.70 -15.92 -14.89
C ALA A 118 3.24 -15.11 -13.69
N GLU A 119 2.49 -15.07 -12.59
CA GLU A 119 2.92 -14.44 -11.32
C GLU A 119 4.23 -15.06 -10.80
N SER A 120 4.33 -16.38 -10.76
CA SER A 120 5.55 -17.08 -10.30
C SER A 120 6.78 -16.85 -11.18
N ILE A 121 6.61 -16.40 -12.43
CA ILE A 121 7.73 -16.02 -13.30
C ILE A 121 8.08 -14.54 -13.08
N LEU A 122 7.07 -13.67 -12.89
CA LEU A 122 7.26 -12.26 -12.55
C LEU A 122 8.03 -12.05 -11.23
N GLU A 123 7.92 -12.97 -10.26
CA GLU A 123 8.73 -12.97 -9.03
C GLU A 123 10.26 -12.97 -9.28
N PHE A 124 10.71 -13.43 -10.45
CA PHE A 124 12.13 -13.48 -10.85
C PHE A 124 12.54 -12.37 -11.83
N LEU A 125 11.61 -11.49 -12.21
CA LEU A 125 11.82 -10.44 -13.19
C LEU A 125 11.74 -9.04 -12.52
N PRO A 126 12.16 -7.96 -13.22
CA PRO A 126 11.92 -6.60 -12.77
C PRO A 126 10.45 -6.33 -12.47
N ARG A 127 10.16 -5.45 -11.52
CA ARG A 127 8.77 -5.14 -11.12
C ARG A 127 8.02 -4.31 -12.16
N GLU A 128 8.74 -3.49 -12.93
CA GLU A 128 8.13 -2.64 -13.94
C GLU A 128 7.74 -3.49 -15.16
N PRO A 129 6.47 -3.45 -15.63
CA PRO A 129 5.98 -4.33 -16.69
C PRO A 129 6.82 -4.31 -17.97
N PHE A 130 7.27 -3.13 -18.40
CA PHE A 130 8.10 -2.98 -19.60
C PHE A 130 9.50 -3.57 -19.41
N GLU A 131 10.08 -3.45 -18.22
CA GLU A 131 11.37 -4.06 -17.89
C GLU A 131 11.26 -5.58 -17.76
N ALA A 132 10.15 -6.10 -17.24
CA ALA A 132 9.85 -7.52 -17.19
C ALA A 132 9.73 -8.14 -18.60
N ILE A 133 9.01 -7.48 -19.51
CA ILE A 133 8.90 -7.87 -20.91
C ILE A 133 10.28 -7.87 -21.58
N GLY A 134 11.04 -6.78 -21.47
CA GLY A 134 12.39 -6.72 -22.04
C GLY A 134 13.36 -7.73 -21.41
N ALA A 135 13.17 -8.12 -20.14
CA ALA A 135 13.97 -9.14 -19.48
C ALA A 135 13.66 -10.56 -19.98
N ILE A 136 12.38 -10.94 -20.13
CA ILE A 136 12.02 -12.25 -20.69
C ILE A 136 12.41 -12.35 -22.17
N GLU A 137 12.27 -11.28 -22.95
CA GLU A 137 12.74 -11.21 -24.35
C GLU A 137 14.25 -11.45 -24.45
N ARG A 138 15.07 -10.78 -23.62
CA ARG A 138 16.52 -11.05 -23.56
C ARG A 138 16.82 -12.50 -23.18
N LEU A 139 16.12 -13.07 -22.20
CA LEU A 139 16.29 -14.48 -21.82
C LEU A 139 15.88 -15.44 -22.94
N HIS A 140 14.85 -15.13 -23.72
CA HIS A 140 14.46 -15.91 -24.90
C HIS A 140 15.50 -15.77 -26.04
N LEU A 141 16.01 -14.57 -26.30
CA LEU A 141 17.12 -14.36 -27.25
C LEU A 141 18.39 -15.13 -26.83
N TYR A 142 18.72 -15.17 -25.54
CA TYR A 142 19.82 -15.99 -25.03
C TYR A 142 19.52 -17.49 -25.15
N ALA A 143 18.28 -17.93 -24.92
CA ALA A 143 17.86 -19.30 -25.16
C ALA A 143 18.02 -19.72 -26.63
N GLN A 144 17.65 -18.84 -27.58
CA GLN A 144 17.86 -19.04 -29.02
C GLN A 144 19.35 -19.10 -29.37
N LYS A 145 20.16 -18.13 -28.89
CA LYS A 145 21.62 -18.12 -29.11
C LYS A 145 22.35 -19.34 -28.52
N LEU A 146 21.75 -20.02 -27.55
CA LEU A 146 22.28 -21.22 -26.90
C LEU A 146 21.68 -22.55 -27.40
N ASP A 147 20.68 -22.50 -28.28
CA ASP A 147 19.81 -23.63 -28.62
C ASP A 147 19.30 -24.40 -27.38
N TYR A 148 18.82 -23.65 -26.37
CA TYR A 148 18.52 -24.18 -25.04
C TYR A 148 17.11 -23.80 -24.57
N ARG A 149 16.18 -24.77 -24.57
CA ARG A 149 14.77 -24.63 -24.11
C ARG A 149 13.99 -23.52 -24.85
N VAL A 150 14.33 -23.26 -26.11
CA VAL A 150 13.71 -22.25 -26.98
C VAL A 150 12.17 -22.28 -26.97
N PRO A 151 11.46 -23.41 -27.24
CA PRO A 151 9.99 -23.41 -27.30
C PRO A 151 9.34 -23.06 -25.95
N SER A 152 9.93 -23.52 -24.84
CA SER A 152 9.45 -23.22 -23.49
C SER A 152 9.63 -21.74 -23.14
N MET A 153 10.72 -21.12 -23.59
CA MET A 153 10.94 -19.68 -23.42
C MET A 153 10.03 -18.82 -24.31
N ALA A 154 9.75 -19.26 -25.54
CA ALA A 154 8.77 -18.60 -26.40
C ALA A 154 7.35 -18.63 -25.78
N LYS A 155 6.94 -19.78 -25.21
CA LYS A 155 5.68 -19.90 -24.45
C LYS A 155 5.68 -19.01 -23.19
N ALA A 156 6.83 -18.86 -22.52
CA ALA A 156 6.99 -17.96 -21.36
C ALA A 156 6.82 -16.48 -21.73
N GLU A 157 7.46 -16.02 -22.81
CA GLU A 157 7.33 -14.66 -23.31
C GLU A 157 5.88 -14.35 -23.72
N ALA A 158 5.24 -15.24 -24.48
CA ALA A 158 3.86 -15.09 -24.90
C ALA A 158 2.90 -15.00 -23.70
N LEU A 159 3.07 -15.86 -22.70
CA LEU A 159 2.28 -15.84 -21.46
C LEU A 159 2.43 -14.50 -20.70
N LEU A 160 3.66 -14.03 -20.51
CA LEU A 160 3.90 -12.76 -19.80
C LEU A 160 3.40 -11.54 -20.57
N ARG A 161 3.57 -11.51 -21.90
CA ARG A 161 3.00 -10.45 -22.74
C ARG A 161 1.46 -10.44 -22.68
N ALA A 162 0.81 -11.61 -22.70
CA ALA A 162 -0.64 -11.69 -22.53
C ALA A 162 -1.06 -11.20 -21.13
N TYR A 163 -0.35 -11.61 -20.07
CA TYR A 163 -0.66 -11.27 -18.68
C TYR A 163 -0.51 -9.78 -18.39
N LEU A 164 0.63 -9.18 -18.73
CA LEU A 164 0.91 -7.78 -18.45
C LEU A 164 0.04 -6.83 -19.29
N ASN A 165 -0.37 -7.24 -20.50
CA ASN A 165 -1.31 -6.50 -21.33
C ASN A 165 -2.79 -6.80 -21.01
N GLN A 166 -3.08 -7.60 -19.97
CA GLN A 166 -4.44 -8.01 -19.54
C GLN A 166 -5.27 -8.80 -20.57
N ASN A 167 -4.60 -9.41 -21.55
CA ASN A 167 -5.21 -10.12 -22.68
C ASN A 167 -5.10 -11.66 -22.53
N LEU A 168 -5.43 -12.22 -21.37
CA LEU A 168 -5.55 -13.69 -21.21
C LEU A 168 -6.90 -14.17 -21.74
N THR A 169 -6.91 -14.78 -22.93
CA THR A 169 -8.10 -15.41 -23.52
C THR A 169 -8.79 -16.38 -22.56
N VAL A 170 -8.01 -17.21 -21.86
CA VAL A 170 -8.47 -18.19 -20.86
C VAL A 170 -9.25 -17.53 -19.71
N VAL A 171 -8.84 -16.33 -19.30
CA VAL A 171 -9.52 -15.56 -18.24
C VAL A 171 -10.79 -14.91 -18.79
N GLU A 172 -10.76 -14.41 -20.03
CA GLU A 172 -11.96 -13.89 -20.70
C GLU A 172 -13.03 -14.98 -20.89
N GLU A 173 -12.65 -16.18 -21.32
CA GLU A 173 -13.52 -17.34 -21.50
C GLU A 173 -14.16 -17.77 -20.16
N GLU A 174 -13.38 -17.90 -19.10
CA GLU A 174 -13.90 -18.26 -17.77
C GLU A 174 -14.81 -17.13 -17.18
N LEU A 175 -14.50 -15.86 -17.43
CA LEU A 175 -15.39 -14.75 -17.08
C LEU A 175 -16.70 -14.78 -17.89
N GLN A 176 -16.66 -15.13 -19.18
CA GLN A 176 -17.86 -15.31 -20.00
C GLN A 176 -18.71 -16.48 -19.49
N ARG A 177 -18.09 -17.61 -19.14
CA ARG A 177 -18.75 -18.79 -18.56
C ARG A 177 -19.43 -18.47 -17.22
N ARG A 178 -18.77 -17.72 -16.33
CA ARG A 178 -19.40 -17.27 -15.07
C ARG A 178 -20.58 -16.34 -15.32
N ARG A 179 -20.48 -15.44 -16.30
CA ARG A 179 -21.56 -14.54 -16.70
C ARG A 179 -22.75 -15.29 -17.32
N SER A 180 -22.54 -16.33 -18.13
CA SER A 180 -23.65 -17.12 -18.69
C SER A 180 -24.38 -17.90 -17.61
N VAL A 181 -23.66 -18.59 -16.71
CA VAL A 181 -24.26 -19.30 -15.56
C VAL A 181 -25.06 -18.35 -14.65
N GLN A 182 -24.54 -17.16 -14.36
CA GLN A 182 -25.27 -16.14 -13.60
C GLN A 182 -26.53 -15.64 -14.32
N ARG A 183 -26.48 -15.43 -15.64
CA ARG A 183 -27.65 -15.06 -16.45
C ARG A 183 -28.71 -16.15 -16.42
N GLU A 184 -28.34 -17.40 -16.62
CA GLU A 184 -29.27 -18.53 -16.53
C GLU A 184 -29.91 -18.65 -15.14
N ALA A 185 -29.13 -18.48 -14.07
CA ALA A 185 -29.66 -18.53 -12.70
C ALA A 185 -30.68 -17.40 -12.46
N LEU A 186 -30.39 -16.17 -12.91
CA LEU A 186 -31.28 -15.03 -12.82
C LEU A 186 -32.54 -15.22 -13.68
N GLU A 187 -32.42 -15.80 -14.88
CA GLU A 187 -33.57 -16.17 -15.71
C GLU A 187 -34.45 -17.23 -15.06
N ARG A 188 -33.86 -18.30 -14.49
CA ARG A 188 -34.61 -19.33 -13.75
C ARG A 188 -35.35 -18.72 -12.57
N GLN A 189 -34.71 -17.82 -11.81
CA GLN A 189 -35.35 -17.10 -10.71
C GLN A 189 -36.49 -16.20 -11.21
N ARG A 190 -36.28 -15.46 -12.30
CA ARG A 190 -37.32 -14.61 -12.92
C ARG A 190 -38.52 -15.43 -13.41
N ARG A 191 -38.28 -16.57 -14.07
CA ARG A 191 -39.34 -17.49 -14.52
C ARG A 191 -40.13 -18.03 -13.32
N SER A 192 -39.45 -18.44 -12.26
CA SER A 192 -40.10 -18.90 -11.02
C SER A 192 -40.95 -17.82 -10.34
N LEU A 193 -40.50 -16.56 -10.34
CA LEU A 193 -41.30 -15.44 -9.83
C LEU A 193 -42.54 -15.19 -10.70
N VAL A 194 -42.39 -15.14 -12.03
CA VAL A 194 -43.51 -14.96 -12.96
C VAL A 194 -44.54 -16.10 -12.85
N GLU A 195 -44.10 -17.35 -12.64
CA GLU A 195 -45.00 -18.48 -12.38
C GLU A 195 -45.75 -18.37 -11.05
N LYS A 196 -45.12 -17.85 -9.99
CA LYS A 196 -45.79 -17.59 -8.70
C LYS A 196 -46.82 -16.48 -8.84
N ASP A 197 -46.42 -15.33 -9.40
CA ASP A 197 -47.30 -14.18 -9.64
C ASP A 197 -48.51 -14.60 -10.50
N LYS A 198 -48.29 -15.42 -11.53
CA LYS A 198 -49.37 -15.97 -12.37
C LYS A 198 -50.32 -16.86 -11.56
N ARG A 199 -49.82 -17.82 -10.78
CA ARG A 199 -50.65 -18.70 -9.94
C ARG A 199 -51.44 -17.93 -8.88
N ASP A 200 -50.84 -16.91 -8.28
CA ASP A 200 -51.52 -16.10 -7.27
C ASP A 200 -52.57 -15.17 -7.90
N LEU A 201 -52.34 -14.68 -9.12
CA LEU A 201 -53.35 -13.97 -9.90
C LEU A 201 -54.50 -14.87 -10.35
N GLU A 202 -54.23 -16.12 -10.74
CA GLU A 202 -55.24 -17.16 -11.02
C GLU A 202 -56.11 -17.42 -9.77
N LYS A 203 -55.52 -17.67 -8.60
CA LYS A 203 -56.25 -17.80 -7.33
C LYS A 203 -57.07 -16.55 -6.97
N GLN A 204 -56.54 -15.35 -7.20
CA GLN A 204 -57.27 -14.11 -6.96
C GLN A 204 -58.48 -13.99 -7.89
N MET A 205 -58.35 -14.38 -9.16
CA MET A 205 -59.45 -14.42 -10.12
C MET A 205 -60.51 -15.47 -9.74
N GLU A 206 -60.10 -16.65 -9.27
CA GLU A 206 -61.02 -17.70 -8.78
C GLU A 206 -61.77 -17.24 -7.52
N ALA A 207 -61.06 -16.67 -6.53
CA ALA A 207 -61.66 -16.11 -5.33
C ALA A 207 -62.61 -14.93 -5.64
N TYR A 208 -62.29 -14.12 -6.66
CA TYR A 208 -63.16 -13.07 -7.15
C TYR A 208 -64.43 -13.64 -7.82
N ARG A 209 -64.30 -14.64 -8.70
CA ARG A 209 -65.46 -15.34 -9.32
C ARG A 209 -66.37 -15.95 -8.26
N HIS A 210 -65.82 -16.71 -7.32
CA HIS A 210 -66.60 -17.34 -6.26
C HIS A 210 -67.28 -16.31 -5.34
N ARG A 211 -66.64 -15.17 -5.03
CA ARG A 211 -67.28 -14.06 -4.30
C ARG A 211 -68.42 -13.42 -5.10
N MET A 212 -68.25 -13.26 -6.42
CA MET A 212 -69.29 -12.73 -7.30
C MET A 212 -70.50 -13.66 -7.40
N GLU A 213 -70.28 -14.97 -7.48
CA GLU A 213 -71.33 -15.99 -7.46
C GLU A 213 -72.10 -15.99 -6.11
N GLN A 214 -71.38 -15.94 -4.99
CA GLN A 214 -72.00 -15.82 -3.66
C GLN A 214 -72.83 -14.55 -3.48
N THR A 215 -72.44 -13.43 -4.11
CA THR A 215 -73.23 -12.18 -4.11
C THR A 215 -74.36 -12.16 -5.15
N ALA A 216 -74.33 -13.03 -6.17
CA ALA A 216 -75.43 -13.19 -7.12
C ALA A 216 -76.62 -13.94 -6.51
N VAL A 217 -76.38 -14.92 -5.62
CA VAL A 217 -77.43 -15.71 -4.94
C VAL A 217 -78.13 -14.92 -3.81
N ARG A 218 -77.59 -13.77 -3.39
CA ARG A 218 -78.18 -12.91 -2.35
C ARG A 218 -78.50 -11.50 -2.86
N ARG A 219 -79.64 -11.36 -3.53
CA ARG A 219 -80.27 -10.06 -3.81
C ARG A 219 -81.75 -10.01 -3.38
N PRO A 220 -82.09 -9.25 -2.32
CA PRO A 220 -83.25 -8.38 -2.38
C PRO A 220 -82.97 -7.17 -3.30
N GLY A 221 -84.04 -6.48 -3.70
CA GLY A 221 -84.17 -5.32 -4.60
C GLY A 221 -82.98 -4.39 -4.93
N PRO A 222 -83.01 -3.71 -6.09
CA PRO A 222 -81.94 -2.83 -6.55
C PRO A 222 -81.87 -1.53 -5.72
N VAL A 223 -81.11 -1.56 -4.62
CA VAL A 223 -80.70 -0.34 -3.92
C VAL A 223 -79.77 0.43 -4.85
N LYS A 224 -80.26 1.57 -5.38
CA LYS A 224 -79.47 2.54 -6.16
C LYS A 224 -78.44 3.22 -5.27
N ASN A 225 -77.38 2.49 -4.90
CA ASN A 225 -76.15 3.11 -4.41
C ASN A 225 -75.50 3.84 -5.58
N VAL A 226 -75.85 5.12 -5.69
CA VAL A 226 -75.13 6.09 -6.52
C VAL A 226 -73.67 6.05 -6.05
N HIS A 227 -72.83 5.36 -6.81
CA HIS A 227 -71.38 5.48 -6.69
C HIS A 227 -71.04 6.91 -7.13
N ARG A 228 -71.15 7.85 -6.19
CA ARG A 228 -70.56 9.16 -6.31
C ARG A 228 -69.09 8.88 -6.61
N PRO A 229 -68.56 9.27 -7.79
CA PRO A 229 -67.13 9.13 -8.01
C PRO A 229 -66.46 9.84 -6.85
N SER A 230 -65.55 9.15 -6.16
CA SER A 230 -64.71 9.80 -5.18
C SER A 230 -64.01 10.94 -5.92
N ALA A 231 -64.46 12.18 -5.67
CA ALA A 231 -63.81 13.34 -6.23
C ALA A 231 -62.33 13.22 -5.85
N PRO A 232 -61.38 13.51 -6.75
CA PRO A 232 -59.98 13.53 -6.36
C PRO A 232 -59.88 14.48 -5.17
N LEU A 233 -59.58 13.94 -3.99
CA LEU A 233 -59.67 14.64 -2.69
C LEU A 233 -58.71 15.85 -2.64
N PHE A 234 -57.84 15.97 -3.64
CA PHE A 234 -56.95 17.08 -3.90
C PHE A 234 -56.75 17.22 -5.43
N ASP A 235 -57.11 18.37 -6.01
CA ASP A 235 -56.79 18.67 -7.41
C ASP A 235 -55.38 19.28 -7.52
N LEU A 236 -54.44 18.47 -8.01
CA LEU A 236 -53.04 18.83 -8.26
C LEU A 236 -52.86 19.99 -9.25
N SER A 237 -53.85 20.26 -10.11
CA SER A 237 -53.79 21.35 -11.09
C SER A 237 -53.70 22.73 -10.41
N THR A 238 -54.41 22.89 -9.29
CA THR A 238 -54.58 24.15 -8.54
C THR A 238 -53.33 24.60 -7.78
N ILE A 239 -52.40 23.67 -7.48
CA ILE A 239 -51.21 23.93 -6.67
C ILE A 239 -50.26 24.89 -7.39
N ARG A 240 -49.96 26.04 -6.78
CA ARG A 240 -48.91 26.97 -7.26
C ARG A 240 -47.69 26.87 -6.35
N PHE A 241 -46.52 26.63 -6.93
CA PHE A 241 -45.24 26.62 -6.21
C PHE A 241 -44.66 28.02 -6.15
N SER A 242 -44.05 28.40 -5.02
CA SER A 242 -43.36 29.69 -4.91
C SER A 242 -42.09 29.69 -5.77
N ALA A 243 -41.64 30.87 -6.20
CA ALA A 243 -40.37 31.02 -6.92
C ALA A 243 -39.19 30.45 -6.10
N THR A 244 -39.26 30.58 -4.77
CA THR A 244 -38.31 29.99 -3.81
C THR A 244 -38.34 28.46 -3.81
N ASP A 245 -39.51 27.82 -3.90
CA ASP A 245 -39.61 26.35 -3.97
C ASP A 245 -39.07 25.81 -5.30
N LEU A 246 -39.44 26.46 -6.41
CA LEU A 246 -38.91 26.12 -7.74
C LEU A 246 -37.38 26.24 -7.76
N ALA A 247 -36.83 27.32 -7.19
CA ALA A 247 -35.39 27.50 -7.03
C ALA A 247 -34.73 26.45 -6.12
N ARG A 248 -35.45 25.88 -5.13
CA ARG A 248 -34.97 24.74 -4.30
C ARG A 248 -35.09 23.39 -5.01
N ILE A 249 -35.96 23.23 -6.01
CA ILE A 249 -36.22 21.93 -6.67
C ILE A 249 -35.52 21.77 -8.02
N GLN A 250 -35.63 22.76 -8.92
CA GLN A 250 -35.22 22.65 -10.33
C GLN A 250 -33.71 22.52 -10.54
N ILE A 251 -33.26 21.53 -11.29
CA ILE A 251 -31.85 21.39 -11.69
C ILE A 251 -31.65 22.06 -13.05
N PRO A 252 -30.54 22.79 -13.28
CA PRO A 252 -30.32 23.46 -14.56
C PRO A 252 -30.36 22.47 -15.75
N PRO A 253 -31.21 22.71 -16.77
CA PRO A 253 -31.32 21.81 -17.92
C PRO A 253 -30.06 21.83 -18.81
N THR A 254 -29.16 22.79 -18.60
CA THR A 254 -27.84 22.90 -19.24
C THR A 254 -26.89 21.76 -18.84
N LEU A 255 -27.14 21.06 -17.73
CA LEU A 255 -26.40 19.84 -17.38
C LEU A 255 -26.87 18.70 -18.27
N THR A 256 -26.06 18.30 -19.24
CA THR A 256 -26.36 17.20 -20.18
C THR A 256 -25.89 15.84 -19.64
N LYS A 257 -24.66 15.78 -19.11
CA LYS A 257 -24.01 14.60 -18.54
C LYS A 257 -24.78 14.02 -17.35
N VAL A 258 -24.79 12.70 -17.22
CA VAL A 258 -25.54 11.98 -16.18
C VAL A 258 -24.84 12.11 -14.82
N GLU A 259 -23.52 12.13 -14.84
CA GLU A 259 -22.64 12.35 -13.70
C GLU A 259 -22.89 13.73 -13.07
N ASP A 260 -22.94 14.78 -13.89
CA ASP A 260 -23.21 16.16 -13.44
C ASP A 260 -24.64 16.32 -12.90
N LYS A 261 -25.63 15.67 -13.53
CA LYS A 261 -27.00 15.59 -13.00
C LYS A 261 -27.01 14.91 -11.63
N THR A 262 -26.34 13.76 -11.48
CA THR A 262 -26.23 13.02 -10.21
C THR A 262 -25.65 13.90 -9.11
N LEU A 263 -24.54 14.59 -9.38
CA LEU A 263 -23.92 15.54 -8.45
C LEU A 263 -24.87 16.70 -8.11
N ALA A 264 -25.61 17.25 -9.08
CA ALA A 264 -26.56 18.33 -8.84
C ALA A 264 -27.74 17.87 -7.96
N TYR A 265 -28.30 16.69 -8.19
CA TYR A 265 -29.33 16.10 -7.33
C TYR A 265 -28.83 15.88 -5.90
N CYS A 266 -27.68 15.20 -5.75
CA CYS A 266 -27.09 14.94 -4.45
C CYS A 266 -26.78 16.24 -3.71
N PHE A 267 -26.14 17.22 -4.36
CA PHE A 267 -25.76 18.50 -3.77
C PHE A 267 -26.98 19.31 -3.31
N LYS A 268 -28.03 19.36 -4.15
CA LYS A 268 -29.21 20.17 -3.87
C LYS A 268 -30.06 19.62 -2.74
N TYR A 269 -30.14 18.29 -2.62
CA TYR A 269 -30.99 17.64 -1.63
C TYR A 269 -30.25 17.20 -0.36
N TRP A 270 -28.91 17.24 -0.35
CA TRP A 270 -28.11 16.63 0.71
C TRP A 270 -28.60 16.95 2.12
N ASN A 271 -28.69 18.24 2.48
CA ASN A 271 -29.14 18.66 3.82
C ASN A 271 -30.66 18.81 3.96
N LEU A 272 -31.42 18.69 2.87
CA LEU A 272 -32.88 18.80 2.90
C LEU A 272 -33.57 17.46 3.27
N VAL A 273 -32.81 16.37 3.42
CA VAL A 273 -33.33 15.04 3.81
C VAL A 273 -34.02 14.99 5.18
N PHE A 274 -33.81 16.01 6.02
CA PHE A 274 -34.44 16.17 7.34
C PHE A 274 -35.51 17.28 7.36
N ASP A 275 -35.71 18.00 6.25
CA ASP A 275 -36.74 19.04 6.12
C ASP A 275 -38.07 18.43 5.64
N GLN A 276 -38.92 18.11 6.61
CA GLN A 276 -40.25 17.52 6.38
C GLN A 276 -41.18 18.46 5.58
N SER A 277 -40.93 19.77 5.58
CA SER A 277 -41.69 20.73 4.77
C SER A 277 -41.30 20.64 3.30
N PHE A 278 -39.99 20.58 3.02
CA PHE A 278 -39.45 20.40 1.68
C PHE A 278 -39.86 19.06 1.07
N GLU A 279 -39.82 17.96 1.84
CA GLU A 279 -40.25 16.63 1.38
C GLU A 279 -41.69 16.65 0.82
N ARG A 280 -42.62 17.32 1.51
CA ARG A 280 -44.03 17.45 1.08
C ARG A 280 -44.17 18.29 -0.19
N VAL A 281 -43.48 19.42 -0.27
CA VAL A 281 -43.49 20.29 -1.47
C VAL A 281 -42.88 19.56 -2.66
N LEU A 282 -41.79 18.82 -2.45
CA LEU A 282 -41.10 18.03 -3.47
C LEU A 282 -41.99 16.88 -3.98
N PHE A 283 -42.70 16.18 -3.10
CA PHE A 283 -43.67 15.15 -3.48
C PHE A 283 -44.76 15.70 -4.40
N LEU A 284 -45.39 16.83 -3.99
CA LEU A 284 -46.43 17.49 -4.79
C LEU A 284 -45.89 17.97 -6.14
N TYR A 285 -44.67 18.52 -6.18
CA TYR A 285 -43.99 18.90 -7.42
C TYR A 285 -43.76 17.69 -8.33
N SER A 286 -43.20 16.61 -7.79
CA SER A 286 -42.91 15.38 -8.55
C SER A 286 -44.18 14.79 -9.16
N ARG A 287 -45.28 14.80 -8.40
CA ARG A 287 -46.58 14.30 -8.84
C ARG A 287 -47.26 15.22 -9.86
N LYS A 288 -47.15 16.55 -9.73
CA LYS A 288 -47.72 17.52 -10.68
C LYS A 288 -47.02 17.49 -12.04
N TYR A 289 -45.69 17.38 -12.06
CA TYR A 289 -44.88 17.48 -13.27
C TYR A 289 -44.39 16.13 -13.83
N GLY A 290 -44.78 15.00 -13.23
CA GLY A 290 -44.41 13.65 -13.70
C GLY A 290 -42.91 13.33 -13.61
N THR A 291 -42.18 14.02 -12.75
CA THR A 291 -40.71 13.93 -12.66
C THR A 291 -40.24 12.91 -11.60
N LYS A 292 -38.98 12.48 -11.67
CA LYS A 292 -38.32 11.60 -10.67
C LYS A 292 -37.73 12.33 -9.45
N HIS A 293 -37.99 13.63 -9.27
CA HIS A 293 -37.35 14.44 -8.22
C HIS A 293 -37.57 13.86 -6.79
N TYR A 294 -38.76 13.32 -6.49
CA TYR A 294 -39.06 12.69 -5.21
C TYR A 294 -38.41 11.31 -5.01
N ASP A 295 -38.36 10.47 -6.05
CA ASP A 295 -37.74 9.13 -5.98
C ASP A 295 -36.23 9.24 -5.69
N ILE A 296 -35.59 10.25 -6.29
CA ILE A 296 -34.18 10.57 -6.07
C ILE A 296 -33.96 11.09 -4.64
N PHE A 297 -34.83 11.98 -4.16
CA PHE A 297 -34.77 12.47 -2.78
C PHE A 297 -34.93 11.36 -1.74
N THR A 298 -35.92 10.48 -1.90
CA THR A 298 -36.14 9.36 -0.96
C THR A 298 -34.97 8.38 -0.94
N THR A 299 -34.27 8.23 -2.07
CA THR A 299 -33.03 7.43 -2.17
C THR A 299 -31.88 8.05 -1.37
N ILE A 300 -31.64 9.36 -1.53
CA ILE A 300 -30.65 10.11 -0.75
C ILE A 300 -31.02 10.09 0.74
N GLN A 301 -32.28 10.31 1.07
CA GLN A 301 -32.79 10.32 2.44
C GLN A 301 -32.62 8.96 3.12
N ARG A 302 -32.97 7.86 2.44
CA ARG A 302 -32.77 6.49 2.96
C ARG A 302 -31.29 6.22 3.21
N GLY A 303 -30.43 6.49 2.23
CA GLY A 303 -28.99 6.26 2.36
C GLY A 303 -28.35 7.09 3.48
N ARG A 304 -28.73 8.37 3.60
CA ARG A 304 -28.25 9.24 4.70
C ARG A 304 -28.77 8.82 6.08
N ARG A 305 -30.01 8.33 6.20
CA ARG A 305 -30.56 7.80 7.46
C ARG A 305 -29.96 6.44 7.85
N ALA A 306 -29.59 5.61 6.87
CA ALA A 306 -28.95 4.31 7.07
C ALA A 306 -27.43 4.39 7.29
N GLY A 307 -26.81 5.58 7.14
CA GLY A 307 -25.37 5.76 7.29
C GLY A 307 -24.52 5.15 6.16
N HIS A 308 -25.11 4.96 4.97
CA HIS A 308 -24.39 4.47 3.79
C HIS A 308 -23.26 5.43 3.38
N ARG A 309 -22.24 4.88 2.71
CA ARG A 309 -21.11 5.67 2.22
C ARG A 309 -21.58 6.61 1.12
N ASP A 310 -21.00 7.80 1.03
CA ASP A 310 -21.35 8.81 0.00
C ASP A 310 -21.39 8.20 -1.41
N ASP A 311 -20.43 7.31 -1.72
CA ASP A 311 -20.28 6.65 -3.03
C ASP A 311 -21.45 5.70 -3.36
N GLU A 312 -21.97 4.99 -2.36
CA GLU A 312 -23.13 4.10 -2.48
C GLU A 312 -24.41 4.89 -2.75
N ILE A 313 -24.54 6.08 -2.14
CA ILE A 313 -25.65 7.00 -2.36
C ILE A 313 -25.57 7.61 -3.76
N LEU A 314 -24.39 8.03 -4.21
CA LEU A 314 -24.15 8.54 -5.56
C LEU A 314 -24.52 7.50 -6.63
N ALA A 315 -24.05 6.26 -6.48
CA ALA A 315 -24.39 5.17 -7.39
C ALA A 315 -25.90 4.87 -7.43
N SER A 316 -26.55 4.86 -6.27
CA SER A 316 -28.00 4.63 -6.15
C SER A 316 -28.83 5.73 -6.83
N VAL A 317 -28.41 7.00 -6.72
CA VAL A 317 -29.06 8.13 -7.41
C VAL A 317 -28.81 8.06 -8.92
N MET A 318 -27.58 7.75 -9.34
CA MET A 318 -27.23 7.63 -10.75
C MET A 318 -28.07 6.55 -11.44
N ALA A 319 -28.28 5.41 -10.79
CA ALA A 319 -29.11 4.30 -11.30
C ALA A 319 -30.56 4.70 -11.61
N GLN A 320 -31.11 5.73 -10.95
CA GLN A 320 -32.46 6.24 -11.25
C GLN A 320 -32.49 7.21 -12.45
N LEU A 321 -31.36 7.83 -12.78
CA LEU A 321 -31.20 8.76 -13.88
C LEU A 321 -30.85 8.07 -15.20
N ILE A 322 -30.16 6.93 -15.14
CA ILE A 322 -29.80 6.11 -16.30
C ILE A 322 -31.05 5.36 -16.82
N THR A 323 -31.21 5.33 -18.15
CA THR A 323 -32.20 4.50 -18.85
C THR A 323 -31.51 3.43 -19.69
N GLY A 324 -30.86 2.47 -19.04
CA GLY A 324 -30.08 1.41 -19.70
C GLY A 324 -28.94 0.86 -18.83
N TYR A 325 -28.03 0.09 -19.42
CA TYR A 325 -26.80 -0.34 -18.77
C TYR A 325 -25.74 0.75 -18.91
N TYR A 326 -25.26 1.28 -17.78
CA TYR A 326 -24.15 2.23 -17.73
C TYR A 326 -23.14 1.71 -16.71
N TYR A 327 -21.89 1.57 -17.14
CA TYR A 327 -20.75 1.20 -16.30
C TYR A 327 -19.54 1.96 -16.80
N SER A 328 -18.99 2.85 -15.97
CA SER A 328 -17.88 3.73 -16.34
C SER A 328 -17.00 4.02 -15.14
N ILE A 329 -15.87 3.31 -15.04
CA ILE A 329 -14.87 3.51 -13.99
C ILE A 329 -14.39 4.97 -13.96
N ARG A 330 -14.30 5.63 -15.13
CA ARG A 330 -13.97 7.06 -15.24
C ARG A 330 -15.10 7.96 -14.72
N GLY A 331 -16.36 7.58 -14.91
CA GLY A 331 -17.54 8.25 -14.36
C GLY A 331 -17.61 8.15 -12.84
N ASP A 332 -17.33 6.98 -12.28
CA ASP A 332 -17.34 6.75 -10.83
C ASP A 332 -16.23 7.56 -10.13
N ILE A 333 -15.00 7.52 -10.66
CA ILE A 333 -13.88 8.35 -10.17
C ILE A 333 -14.20 9.85 -10.29
N TYR A 334 -14.87 10.26 -11.37
CA TYR A 334 -15.33 11.64 -11.55
C TYR A 334 -16.38 12.05 -10.50
N LEU A 335 -17.37 11.20 -10.24
CA LEU A 335 -18.38 11.41 -9.21
C LEU A 335 -17.74 11.56 -7.82
N GLN A 336 -16.92 10.59 -7.40
CA GLN A 336 -16.26 10.59 -6.08
C GLN A 336 -15.40 11.86 -5.88
N ARG A 337 -14.55 12.19 -6.86
CA ARG A 337 -13.65 13.34 -6.78
C ARG A 337 -14.39 14.67 -6.72
N ASN A 338 -15.38 14.87 -7.60
CA ASN A 338 -16.13 16.13 -7.63
C ASN A 338 -17.09 16.24 -6.45
N TRP A 339 -17.68 15.14 -5.99
CA TRP A 339 -18.48 15.11 -4.78
C TRP A 339 -17.67 15.53 -3.55
N ALA A 340 -16.46 14.98 -3.37
CA ALA A 340 -15.57 15.39 -2.28
C ALA A 340 -15.20 16.89 -2.33
N ILE A 341 -15.08 17.48 -3.52
CA ILE A 341 -14.86 18.92 -3.71
C ILE A 341 -16.12 19.73 -3.37
N LEU A 342 -17.29 19.31 -3.85
CA LEU A 342 -18.57 19.96 -3.58
C LEU A 342 -18.94 19.93 -2.10
N LYS A 343 -18.80 18.77 -1.45
CA LYS A 343 -19.02 18.58 0.00
C LYS A 343 -18.12 19.50 0.83
N LYS A 344 -16.82 19.62 0.49
CA LYS A 344 -15.90 20.58 1.14
C LYS A 344 -16.29 22.05 0.93
N LYS A 345 -16.86 22.42 -0.23
CA LYS A 345 -17.42 23.77 -0.46
C LYS A 345 -18.68 23.99 0.38
N TYR A 346 -19.49 22.95 0.55
CA TYR A 346 -20.73 22.94 1.31
C TYR A 346 -20.49 23.09 2.82
N ASP A 347 -19.57 22.29 3.38
CA ASP A 347 -19.17 22.35 4.80
C ASP A 347 -18.54 23.72 5.17
N LYS A 348 -17.86 24.37 4.21
CA LYS A 348 -17.38 25.76 4.36
C LYS A 348 -18.47 26.82 4.26
N ALA A 349 -19.61 26.52 3.63
CA ALA A 349 -20.74 27.44 3.49
C ALA A 349 -21.75 27.31 4.63
N THR A 350 -21.83 26.14 5.28
CA THR A 350 -22.68 25.89 6.45
C THR A 350 -21.97 26.13 7.79
N ALA A 351 -20.65 26.32 7.80
CA ALA A 351 -19.95 26.87 8.95
C ALA A 351 -20.51 28.28 9.28
N PRO A 352 -20.82 28.59 10.55
CA PRO A 352 -21.38 29.88 10.91
C PRO A 352 -20.39 31.00 10.55
N ARG A 353 -20.83 31.96 9.74
CA ARG A 353 -20.10 33.21 9.49
C ARG A 353 -20.12 34.06 10.75
N GLY A 354 -19.22 33.75 11.68
CA GLY A 354 -18.88 34.63 12.79
C GLY A 354 -18.47 35.99 12.25
N ILE A 355 -19.12 37.04 12.75
CA ILE A 355 -18.75 38.42 12.47
C ILE A 355 -17.34 38.64 13.00
N ASN A 356 -16.39 38.94 12.10
CA ASN A 356 -15.07 39.41 12.50
C ASN A 356 -15.19 40.86 12.99
N LEU A 357 -15.38 41.03 14.30
CA LEU A 357 -14.83 42.18 15.02
C LEU A 357 -13.50 41.72 15.65
N GLY A 358 -12.49 42.59 15.60
CA GLY A 358 -11.09 42.20 15.82
C GLY A 358 -10.80 41.69 17.23
N GLY A 359 -9.91 40.69 17.32
CA GLY A 359 -9.46 40.13 18.59
C GLY A 359 -8.49 38.98 18.37
N THR A 360 -7.20 39.24 18.56
CA THR A 360 -6.11 38.27 18.38
C THR A 360 -6.07 37.20 19.48
N VAL A 361 -5.84 35.94 19.06
CA VAL A 361 -4.97 34.95 19.75
C VAL A 361 -5.56 34.14 20.95
N VAL A 362 -5.86 32.83 20.69
CA VAL A 362 -5.29 31.60 21.37
C VAL A 362 -5.51 31.47 22.90
N LYS A 363 -5.94 30.34 23.54
CA LYS A 363 -5.94 28.89 23.20
C LYS A 363 -6.89 28.08 24.12
N ASN A 364 -7.34 26.92 23.61
CA ASN A 364 -7.56 25.62 24.28
C ASN A 364 -8.39 25.40 25.58
N HIS A 365 -9.18 24.32 25.48
CA HIS A 365 -9.47 23.27 26.47
C HIS A 365 -10.50 23.55 27.58
N ARG A 366 -11.52 22.68 27.57
CA ARG A 366 -12.25 22.27 28.78
C ARG A 366 -12.29 20.74 28.85
N ARG A 367 -11.52 20.16 29.76
CA ARG A 367 -11.84 18.85 30.35
C ARG A 367 -12.90 19.05 31.44
N SER A 368 -13.57 17.97 31.79
CA SER A 368 -14.68 17.91 32.75
C SER A 368 -14.25 18.09 34.21
N SER A 369 -15.21 18.58 35.02
CA SER A 369 -15.45 18.26 36.45
C SER A 369 -14.30 18.38 37.48
N GLY A 370 -14.43 19.34 38.40
CA GLY A 370 -13.63 19.40 39.64
C GLY A 370 -13.97 20.63 40.51
N SER A 371 -14.46 20.39 41.72
CA SER A 371 -15.03 21.33 42.73
C SER A 371 -14.27 22.65 43.05
N LEU A 372 -15.04 23.72 43.30
CA LEU A 372 -14.91 24.81 44.32
C LEU A 372 -13.60 24.84 45.16
N ARG A 373 -12.86 25.96 45.39
CA ARG A 373 -13.18 27.35 45.85
C ARG A 373 -11.91 28.27 45.66
N PRO A 374 -11.88 29.58 46.03
CA PRO A 374 -11.10 30.58 45.27
C PRO A 374 -9.91 31.32 45.98
N ALA A 375 -9.24 32.14 45.15
CA ALA A 375 -8.54 33.42 45.43
C ALA A 375 -7.05 33.40 45.84
N GLY A 376 -6.23 34.24 45.17
CA GLY A 376 -4.80 34.39 45.43
C GLY A 376 -3.99 35.10 44.33
N LEU A 377 -4.28 36.38 44.11
CA LEU A 377 -3.48 37.45 43.45
C LEU A 377 -2.16 37.14 42.68
N SER A 378 -2.10 37.64 41.45
CA SER A 378 -0.89 37.94 40.63
C SER A 378 -0.14 39.20 41.17
N PRO A 379 0.88 39.81 40.49
CA PRO A 379 1.56 39.50 39.20
C PRO A 379 3.11 39.75 39.18
N SER A 380 3.71 39.78 37.96
CA SER A 380 4.69 40.82 37.52
C SER A 380 6.20 40.64 37.90
N VAL A 381 7.24 40.91 37.07
CA VAL A 381 7.40 41.33 35.65
C VAL A 381 8.88 41.17 35.17
N THR A 382 9.11 41.13 33.83
CA THR A 382 10.35 41.28 33.00
C THR A 382 11.75 40.83 33.49
N ALA A 383 12.55 40.02 32.76
CA ALA A 383 13.18 40.24 31.42
C ALA A 383 14.49 41.13 31.47
N PRO A 384 15.40 41.13 30.46
CA PRO A 384 16.80 40.72 30.71
C PRO A 384 17.90 41.64 30.10
N SER A 385 19.21 41.35 30.32
CA SER A 385 20.29 41.61 29.33
C SER A 385 21.72 41.07 29.63
N THR A 386 22.22 40.27 28.67
CA THR A 386 23.53 40.33 27.98
C THR A 386 24.93 40.31 28.65
N ARG A 387 25.83 39.60 27.92
CA ARG A 387 27.27 39.86 27.60
C ARG A 387 28.39 39.16 28.41
N SER A 388 29.34 38.62 27.63
CA SER A 388 30.60 37.90 27.93
C SER A 388 31.82 38.79 27.53
N PRO A 389 33.08 38.31 27.40
CA PRO A 389 33.97 37.41 28.18
C PRO A 389 35.32 38.19 28.47
N PRO A 390 36.59 37.73 28.26
CA PRO A 390 37.31 36.43 28.38
C PRO A 390 38.63 36.50 29.23
N ALA A 391 39.43 35.40 29.35
CA ALA A 391 40.91 35.36 29.08
C ALA A 391 41.74 34.17 29.70
N VAL A 392 42.52 33.49 28.84
CA VAL A 392 43.93 32.98 29.02
C VAL A 392 44.28 31.79 29.96
N ALA A 393 45.26 30.97 29.53
CA ALA A 393 45.87 29.79 30.19
C ALA A 393 47.41 29.98 30.39
N PRO A 394 48.17 29.09 31.09
CA PRO A 394 48.92 28.02 30.36
C PRO A 394 49.37 26.72 31.12
N VAL A 395 49.50 25.62 30.35
CA VAL A 395 50.55 24.54 30.27
C VAL A 395 51.21 23.86 31.52
N HIS A 396 51.01 22.51 31.61
CA HIS A 396 51.88 21.31 31.91
C HIS A 396 53.33 21.41 32.48
N PRO A 397 54.00 20.34 33.06
CA PRO A 397 53.90 18.90 32.66
C PRO A 397 54.29 17.73 33.67
N ILE A 398 54.38 16.49 33.14
CA ILE A 398 55.15 15.28 33.58
C ILE A 398 54.59 14.31 34.67
N ALA A 399 54.79 12.99 34.44
CA ALA A 399 54.59 11.80 35.30
C ALA A 399 55.91 10.96 35.32
N PRO A 400 56.16 9.87 36.13
CA PRO A 400 55.43 8.58 36.08
C PRO A 400 55.47 7.64 37.34
N ASN A 401 54.98 6.39 37.19
CA ASN A 401 55.38 5.10 37.83
C ASN A 401 54.34 4.25 38.64
N LEU A 402 54.47 2.93 38.44
CA LEU A 402 53.88 1.73 39.11
C LEU A 402 55.04 0.95 39.81
N PRO A 403 54.94 -0.29 40.40
CA PRO A 403 53.83 -1.26 40.65
C PRO A 403 53.86 -1.76 42.16
N PRO A 404 53.72 -3.05 42.59
CA PRO A 404 52.91 -4.24 42.18
C PRO A 404 52.13 -5.01 43.32
N ALA A 405 51.24 -5.98 42.95
CA ALA A 405 50.96 -7.27 43.64
C ALA A 405 50.25 -7.30 45.05
N THR A 406 49.68 -8.39 45.66
CA THR A 406 49.14 -9.75 45.24
C THR A 406 48.33 -10.50 46.36
N ILE A 407 47.38 -11.39 45.98
CA ILE A 407 47.08 -12.76 46.54
C ILE A 407 46.16 -13.03 47.80
N LYS A 408 45.11 -13.88 47.57
CA LYS A 408 44.45 -14.97 48.40
C LYS A 408 43.26 -14.79 49.41
N SER A 409 42.27 -15.68 49.15
CA SER A 409 41.46 -16.59 50.04
C SER A 409 40.34 -16.15 51.00
N SER A 410 39.16 -16.77 50.81
CA SER A 410 38.03 -17.00 51.74
C SER A 410 38.36 -18.07 52.83
N PRO A 411 37.57 -18.33 53.92
CA PRO A 411 36.13 -18.71 53.86
C PRO A 411 35.17 -18.37 55.05
N ALA A 412 33.86 -18.32 54.70
CA ALA A 412 32.66 -18.88 55.36
C ALA A 412 32.13 -18.53 56.79
N GLN A 413 30.79 -18.43 56.83
CA GLN A 413 29.79 -18.61 57.92
C GLN A 413 29.32 -17.43 58.79
N GLY A 414 27.98 -17.27 58.87
CA GLY A 414 27.29 -16.95 60.14
C GLY A 414 26.40 -15.70 60.26
N GLY A 415 25.10 -15.81 59.93
CA GLY A 415 24.01 -15.32 60.81
C GLY A 415 23.59 -13.83 60.89
N ALA A 416 22.45 -13.53 60.24
CA ALA A 416 21.35 -12.64 60.69
C ALA A 416 21.48 -11.09 60.78
N SER A 417 20.63 -10.42 59.98
CA SER A 417 19.87 -9.16 60.23
C SER A 417 20.57 -7.88 60.71
N SER A 418 20.73 -6.89 59.81
CA SER A 418 19.83 -5.71 59.77
C SER A 418 20.15 -4.71 58.63
N LEU A 419 19.11 -4.36 57.87
CA LEU A 419 18.85 -3.14 57.08
C LEU A 419 19.92 -2.00 57.04
N VAL A 420 20.81 -1.97 56.02
CA VAL A 420 21.23 -0.76 55.27
C VAL A 420 21.71 -1.18 53.86
N PRO A 421 21.27 -0.56 52.75
CA PRO A 421 21.84 -0.83 51.42
C PRO A 421 23.20 -0.10 51.20
N PRO A 422 24.26 -0.80 50.75
CA PRO A 422 25.61 -0.25 50.55
C PRO A 422 25.78 0.56 49.23
N PRO A 423 26.89 1.32 49.06
CA PRO A 423 27.05 2.34 48.01
C PRO A 423 27.27 1.78 46.58
N PRO A 424 27.14 2.63 45.53
CA PRO A 424 27.14 2.17 44.14
C PRO A 424 28.52 1.67 43.65
N LEU A 425 28.49 0.55 42.94
CA LEU A 425 29.62 -0.07 42.23
C LEU A 425 29.19 -0.39 40.78
N PRO A 426 30.16 -0.58 39.87
CA PRO A 426 30.52 0.41 38.87
C PRO A 426 29.61 0.36 37.64
N SER A 427 29.54 1.50 36.93
CA SER A 427 28.79 1.65 35.69
C SER A 427 29.19 0.63 34.62
N THR A 428 28.40 -0.44 34.48
CA THR A 428 28.27 -1.08 33.17
C THR A 428 27.77 0.00 32.19
N ARG A 429 28.44 0.13 31.04
CA ARG A 429 27.94 1.00 29.97
C ARG A 429 26.65 0.40 29.43
N GLY A 430 25.54 0.77 30.04
CA GLY A 430 24.21 0.48 29.52
C GLY A 430 24.10 1.07 28.12
N THR A 431 24.12 0.20 27.12
CA THR A 431 23.53 0.50 25.82
C THR A 431 22.12 1.00 26.10
N LYS A 432 21.82 2.24 25.69
CA LYS A 432 20.48 2.82 25.91
C LYS A 432 19.47 1.86 25.29
N PRO A 433 18.34 1.53 25.96
CA PRO A 433 17.31 0.69 25.37
C PRO A 433 16.91 1.32 24.04
N ALA A 434 17.09 0.57 22.96
CA ALA A 434 17.02 1.12 21.61
C ALA A 434 15.59 1.56 21.22
N GLY A 435 14.61 1.19 22.05
CA GLY A 435 13.20 1.49 21.91
C GLY A 435 12.55 0.58 20.87
N SER A 436 11.25 0.36 21.05
CA SER A 436 10.43 -0.42 20.13
C SER A 436 10.39 0.20 18.73
N VAL A 437 9.94 -0.55 17.72
CA VAL A 437 9.71 -0.01 16.37
C VAL A 437 8.71 1.15 16.44
N ALA A 438 7.67 1.00 17.24
CA ALA A 438 6.71 2.04 17.60
C ALA A 438 7.38 3.31 18.15
N ASP A 439 8.30 3.21 19.12
CA ASP A 439 9.00 4.37 19.70
C ASP A 439 9.93 5.06 18.69
N ARG A 440 10.43 4.33 17.69
CA ARG A 440 11.21 4.89 16.58
C ARG A 440 10.29 5.62 15.59
N LEU A 441 9.15 5.04 15.23
CA LEU A 441 8.14 5.68 14.38
C LEU A 441 7.50 6.93 15.03
N ARG A 442 7.28 6.92 16.36
CA ARG A 442 6.83 8.11 17.12
C ARG A 442 7.88 9.22 17.11
N ARG A 443 9.17 8.88 17.28
CA ARG A 443 10.29 9.82 17.13
C ARG A 443 10.38 10.43 15.73
N LEU A 444 10.22 9.61 14.68
CA LEU A 444 10.26 10.07 13.28
C LEU A 444 9.03 10.90 12.87
N SER A 445 7.85 10.63 13.45
CA SER A 445 6.60 11.34 13.14
C SER A 445 6.33 12.57 14.01
N GLY A 446 7.05 12.72 15.13
CA GLY A 446 6.79 13.78 16.11
C GLY A 446 5.42 13.71 16.78
N ARG A 447 4.73 12.56 16.67
CA ARG A 447 3.39 12.32 17.23
C ARG A 447 3.47 11.32 18.38
N SER A 448 2.70 11.58 19.44
CA SER A 448 2.74 10.80 20.69
C SER A 448 1.92 9.51 20.66
N TYR A 449 1.17 9.25 19.58
CA TYR A 449 0.25 8.12 19.45
C TYR A 449 0.60 7.22 18.28
N ASP A 450 0.31 5.93 18.45
CA ASP A 450 0.66 4.87 17.52
C ASP A 450 -0.52 4.51 16.62
N VAL A 451 -0.43 4.89 15.35
CA VAL A 451 -1.47 4.68 14.32
C VAL A 451 -0.88 3.93 13.12
N TYR A 452 0.35 3.45 13.24
CA TYR A 452 1.17 3.09 12.10
C TYR A 452 1.42 1.59 11.94
N GLN A 453 0.97 0.72 12.85
CA GLN A 453 1.33 -0.71 12.82
C GLN A 453 0.95 -1.40 11.51
N ASP A 454 -0.32 -1.36 11.10
CA ASP A 454 -0.77 -2.04 9.88
C ASP A 454 -0.15 -1.41 8.61
N LEU A 455 -0.04 -0.08 8.58
CA LEU A 455 0.55 0.66 7.46
C LEU A 455 2.06 0.42 7.33
N PHE A 456 2.75 0.27 8.45
CA PHE A 456 4.16 -0.11 8.53
C PHE A 456 4.35 -1.55 8.07
N LEU A 457 3.60 -2.51 8.61
CA LEU A 457 3.70 -3.92 8.23
C LEU A 457 3.37 -4.14 6.75
N ALA A 458 2.45 -3.36 6.17
CA ALA A 458 2.16 -3.38 4.74
C ALA A 458 3.30 -2.87 3.85
N LYS A 459 4.10 -1.88 4.30
CA LYS A 459 5.17 -1.25 3.50
C LYS A 459 6.60 -1.75 3.85
N VAL A 460 6.83 -2.30 5.04
CA VAL A 460 8.18 -2.60 5.56
C VAL A 460 8.94 -3.65 4.75
N ARG A 461 8.25 -4.63 4.15
CA ARG A 461 8.86 -5.61 3.21
C ARG A 461 9.55 -4.92 2.03
N GLY A 462 8.99 -3.80 1.55
CA GLY A 462 9.63 -2.96 0.53
C GLY A 462 10.94 -2.34 1.00
N ALA A 463 10.98 -1.83 2.24
CA ALA A 463 12.17 -1.23 2.84
C ALA A 463 13.26 -2.27 3.15
N ILE A 464 12.88 -3.43 3.70
CA ILE A 464 13.79 -4.57 3.94
C ILE A 464 14.53 -4.93 2.64
N ARG A 465 13.79 -5.09 1.53
CA ARG A 465 14.37 -5.41 0.22
C ARG A 465 15.35 -4.33 -0.28
N ARG A 466 15.00 -3.04 -0.17
CA ARG A 466 15.88 -1.94 -0.63
C ARG A 466 17.19 -1.84 0.15
N ILE A 467 17.18 -2.17 1.43
CA ILE A 467 18.35 -1.97 2.32
C ILE A 467 19.23 -3.20 2.40
N LEU A 468 18.65 -4.41 2.44
CA LEU A 468 19.43 -5.65 2.32
C LEU A 468 19.98 -5.87 0.90
N ASN A 469 19.39 -5.21 -0.10
CA ASN A 469 19.86 -5.24 -1.47
C ASN A 469 19.86 -3.84 -2.13
N PRO A 470 20.90 -3.02 -1.88
CA PRO A 470 21.01 -1.66 -2.44
C PRO A 470 21.42 -1.63 -3.93
N GLY A 471 21.48 -2.78 -4.61
CA GLY A 471 21.81 -2.87 -6.03
C GLY A 471 20.57 -2.78 -6.92
N HIS A 472 20.48 -1.75 -7.75
CA HIS A 472 19.62 -1.77 -8.95
C HIS A 472 20.22 -2.74 -9.98
N GLY A 473 19.94 -4.03 -9.84
CA GLY A 473 20.37 -5.07 -10.76
C GLY A 473 19.37 -6.22 -10.81
N ILE A 474 18.98 -6.61 -12.02
CA ILE A 474 17.94 -7.61 -12.34
C ILE A 474 18.24 -8.98 -11.69
N PHE A 475 19.49 -9.22 -11.31
CA PHE A 475 19.99 -10.48 -10.78
C PHE A 475 20.25 -10.48 -9.27
N SER A 476 19.47 -9.72 -8.51
CA SER A 476 19.64 -9.58 -7.05
C SER A 476 18.33 -9.84 -6.28
N ASN A 477 17.94 -11.11 -6.22
CA ASN A 477 16.81 -11.53 -5.38
C ASN A 477 17.29 -11.72 -3.94
N LEU A 478 16.70 -10.97 -3.01
CA LEU A 478 16.75 -11.29 -1.58
C LEU A 478 16.01 -12.63 -1.38
N PRO A 479 16.63 -13.68 -0.79
CA PRO A 479 15.92 -14.89 -0.44
C PRO A 479 14.72 -14.57 0.46
N VAL A 480 13.57 -15.21 0.21
CA VAL A 480 12.34 -14.99 0.98
C VAL A 480 12.59 -15.22 2.48
N GLU A 481 13.41 -16.23 2.81
CA GLU A 481 13.90 -16.53 4.17
C GLU A 481 14.60 -15.34 4.85
N ALA A 482 15.47 -14.62 4.12
CA ALA A 482 16.19 -13.46 4.65
C ALA A 482 15.27 -12.25 4.88
N GLU A 483 14.27 -12.08 4.00
CA GLU A 483 13.21 -11.07 4.20
C GLU A 483 12.31 -11.42 5.40
N ASP A 484 11.89 -12.68 5.49
CA ASP A 484 10.97 -13.17 6.51
C ASP A 484 11.58 -13.14 7.90
N LEU A 485 12.89 -13.40 8.06
CA LEU A 485 13.60 -13.23 9.33
C LEU A 485 13.51 -11.79 9.85
N VAL A 486 13.84 -10.80 9.01
CA VAL A 486 13.82 -9.38 9.40
C VAL A 486 12.38 -8.87 9.58
N PHE A 487 11.47 -9.29 8.71
CA PHE A 487 10.05 -8.96 8.82
C PHE A 487 9.44 -9.50 10.11
N THR A 488 9.72 -10.76 10.45
CA THR A 488 9.21 -11.41 11.66
C THR A 488 9.79 -10.75 12.91
N PHE A 489 11.08 -10.44 12.93
CA PHE A 489 11.70 -9.68 14.03
C PHE A 489 11.00 -8.32 14.23
N LEU A 490 10.86 -7.52 13.17
CA LEU A 490 10.22 -6.19 13.25
C LEU A 490 8.73 -6.25 13.61
N LYS A 491 8.03 -7.32 13.23
CA LYS A 491 6.63 -7.55 13.59
C LYS A 491 6.48 -7.94 15.07
N THR A 492 7.27 -8.90 15.54
CA THR A 492 7.22 -9.39 16.92
C THR A 492 7.64 -8.31 17.92
N HIS A 493 8.69 -7.56 17.60
CA HIS A 493 9.21 -6.48 18.46
C HIS A 493 8.61 -5.10 18.14
N TYR A 494 7.46 -5.03 17.44
CA TYR A 494 6.86 -3.74 17.04
C TYR A 494 6.62 -2.81 18.23
N SER A 495 6.09 -3.37 19.33
CA SER A 495 5.78 -2.65 20.58
C SER A 495 6.70 -3.03 21.76
N ASP A 496 7.82 -3.71 21.51
CA ASP A 496 8.72 -4.20 22.56
C ASP A 496 9.79 -3.15 22.95
N PRO A 497 9.75 -2.57 24.17
CA PRO A 497 10.71 -1.58 24.61
C PRO A 497 12.16 -2.11 24.71
N TYR A 498 12.32 -3.43 24.83
CA TYR A 498 13.60 -4.12 25.01
C TYR A 498 14.16 -4.72 23.71
N MET A 499 13.56 -4.38 22.56
CA MET A 499 14.01 -4.84 21.24
C MET A 499 15.52 -4.64 21.03
N ASN A 500 16.26 -5.75 20.91
CA ASN A 500 17.68 -5.74 20.63
C ASN A 500 18.00 -6.55 19.37
N TRP A 501 18.25 -5.85 18.26
CA TRP A 501 18.66 -6.47 17.00
C TRP A 501 20.07 -7.06 17.07
N GLU A 502 21.00 -6.39 17.78
CA GLU A 502 22.43 -6.70 17.73
C GLU A 502 22.75 -8.10 18.26
N THR A 503 22.01 -8.56 19.27
CA THR A 503 22.14 -9.87 19.89
C THR A 503 21.02 -10.84 19.50
N SER A 504 20.23 -10.53 18.46
CA SER A 504 19.09 -11.37 18.07
C SER A 504 19.52 -12.60 17.25
N ASP A 505 18.85 -13.74 17.47
CA ASP A 505 19.01 -14.93 16.64
C ASP A 505 18.69 -14.63 15.16
N ALA A 506 17.69 -13.76 14.91
CA ALA A 506 17.33 -13.32 13.57
C ALA A 506 18.50 -12.64 12.83
N ARG A 507 19.37 -11.89 13.53
CA ARG A 507 20.59 -11.31 12.95
C ARG A 507 21.65 -12.38 12.68
N ILE A 508 21.77 -13.38 13.56
CA ILE A 508 22.71 -14.50 13.40
C ILE A 508 22.33 -15.37 12.19
N GLU A 509 21.05 -15.73 12.06
CA GLU A 509 20.54 -16.47 10.89
C GLU A 509 20.65 -15.65 9.59
N LEU A 510 20.33 -14.34 9.63
CA LEU A 510 20.52 -13.46 8.47
C LEU A 510 21.98 -13.39 8.00
N ALA A 511 22.94 -13.40 8.95
CA ALA A 511 24.36 -13.44 8.65
C ALA A 511 24.81 -14.79 8.06
N LYS A 512 24.23 -15.92 8.50
CA LYS A 512 24.45 -17.24 7.85
C LYS A 512 23.95 -17.26 6.40
N LEU A 513 22.85 -16.58 6.11
CA LEU A 513 22.34 -16.37 4.74
C LEU A 513 23.18 -15.38 3.91
N GLY A 514 24.27 -14.82 4.47
CA GLY A 514 25.22 -13.96 3.77
C GLY A 514 24.82 -12.47 3.72
N PHE A 515 23.82 -12.05 4.49
CA PHE A 515 23.36 -10.66 4.57
C PHE A 515 23.84 -10.00 5.86
N ALA A 516 24.46 -8.82 5.73
CA ALA A 516 24.91 -8.03 6.87
C ALA A 516 23.96 -6.86 7.11
N LEU A 517 23.32 -6.83 8.28
CA LEU A 517 22.50 -5.72 8.75
C LEU A 517 22.96 -5.33 10.17
N GLU A 518 23.59 -4.16 10.29
CA GLU A 518 24.14 -3.66 11.55
C GLU A 518 23.04 -3.15 12.49
N SER A 519 22.08 -2.38 11.98
CA SER A 519 20.87 -1.97 12.68
C SER A 519 19.64 -2.08 11.79
N VAL A 520 18.47 -2.25 12.39
CA VAL A 520 17.17 -2.12 11.73
C VAL A 520 16.71 -0.67 11.52
N ASP A 521 17.39 0.33 12.11
CA ASP A 521 17.03 1.76 11.96
C ASP A 521 16.85 2.21 10.50
N PRO A 522 17.76 1.89 9.55
CA PRO A 522 17.57 2.32 8.16
C PRO A 522 16.27 1.79 7.55
N ILE A 523 15.84 0.57 7.94
CA ILE A 523 14.62 -0.07 7.44
C ILE A 523 13.39 0.64 7.98
N ILE A 524 13.42 1.05 9.24
CA ILE A 524 12.33 1.79 9.88
C ILE A 524 12.23 3.20 9.27
N GLU A 525 13.36 3.87 9.05
CA GLU A 525 13.41 5.20 8.40
C GLU A 525 12.94 5.18 6.94
N ASP A 526 13.38 4.21 6.14
CA ASP A 526 13.00 4.07 4.74
C ASP A 526 11.53 3.67 4.58
N CYS A 527 11.04 2.77 5.44
CA CYS A 527 9.61 2.46 5.52
C CYS A 527 8.80 3.71 5.87
N TYR A 528 9.22 4.48 6.88
CA TYR A 528 8.55 5.73 7.26
C TYR A 528 8.52 6.76 6.13
N LYS A 529 9.63 6.94 5.38
CA LYS A 529 9.66 7.80 4.18
C LYS A 529 8.63 7.37 3.14
N GLU A 530 8.50 6.07 2.87
CA GLU A 530 7.47 5.53 1.97
C GLU A 530 6.04 5.63 2.53
N MET A 531 5.85 5.63 3.85
CA MET A 531 4.54 5.83 4.48
C MET A 531 4.04 7.28 4.37
N MET A 532 4.95 8.23 4.19
CA MET A 532 4.68 9.67 4.09
C MET A 532 4.61 10.19 2.64
N LYS A 533 4.84 9.31 1.66
CA LYS A 533 4.47 9.47 0.24
C LYS A 533 3.05 8.94 0.00
#